data_AF-K0KGX1-F1
#
_entry.id   AF-K0KGX1-F1
#
_cell.length_a   1.000
_cell.length_b   1.000
_cell.length_c   1.000
_cell.angle_alpha   90.00
_cell.angle_beta   90.00
_cell.angle_gamma   90.00
#
_symmetry.space_group_name_H-M   'P 1'
#
loop_
_entity.id
_entity.type
_entity.pdbx_description
1 polymer ?
#
loop_
_entity_poly.entity_id
_entity_poly.type
_entity_poly.pdbx_seq_one_letter_code
_entity_poly.pdbx_strand_id
1 'polypeptide(L)'
;MPPKSNGVKTEPKKAHQDDDIQVVNTVISCLDIISRQRINKGVKSTRCTHISCFDLSSFCEINSIPPSYYEKDKVEFNERPTRYEAKKIVQEIKDDQTNSNSDALFQLKLNGKNVTLHARKLTGKRKDFGKELRCPICNVKFLQNELIADDFMITLLKNVPSDVESIEIDESMMVKLVKEKTPFESEKVVEVLDIESESESENLKKSRRTRRRRSGNNNDNNNDHEDEDEEDSDDEPISSQVRRSKRHKNVIKIVEMNDDEDEDDKDGLAYDSLDELFNDKINGTSSHKGTQDDPLVID
;
A
#
# COMPACT_ATOMS: atom_id res chain seq x y z
N MET A 1 -53.41 -24.17 -14.07
CA MET A 1 -53.46 -23.31 -12.88
C MET A 1 -52.26 -23.65 -12.01
N PRO A 2 -51.29 -22.75 -11.83
CA PRO A 2 -50.12 -23.04 -11.00
C PRO A 2 -50.45 -22.91 -9.50
N PRO A 3 -49.79 -23.71 -8.63
CA PRO A 3 -50.03 -23.69 -7.18
C PRO A 3 -49.38 -22.46 -6.52
N LYS A 4 -50.13 -21.87 -5.59
CA LYS A 4 -49.70 -20.72 -4.78
C LYS A 4 -48.65 -21.19 -3.76
N SER A 5 -47.44 -20.68 -3.84
CA SER A 5 -46.37 -20.94 -2.87
C SER A 5 -46.61 -20.11 -1.59
N ASN A 6 -46.62 -20.79 -0.45
CA ASN A 6 -46.76 -20.18 0.87
C ASN A 6 -45.45 -19.51 1.28
N GLY A 7 -45.50 -18.20 1.50
CA GLY A 7 -44.38 -17.38 1.94
C GLY A 7 -43.98 -17.72 3.38
N VAL A 8 -42.79 -18.30 3.55
CA VAL A 8 -42.13 -18.46 4.83
C VAL A 8 -41.60 -17.09 5.27
N LYS A 9 -42.18 -16.54 6.34
CA LYS A 9 -41.70 -15.32 6.98
C LYS A 9 -40.47 -15.65 7.82
N THR A 10 -39.28 -15.38 7.30
CA THR A 10 -38.04 -15.41 8.07
C THR A 10 -37.96 -14.18 8.96
N GLU A 11 -37.95 -14.39 10.28
CA GLU A 11 -37.76 -13.33 11.27
C GLU A 11 -36.36 -12.72 11.18
N PRO A 12 -36.22 -11.39 11.35
CA PRO A 12 -34.94 -10.70 11.29
C PRO A 12 -34.07 -11.08 12.51
N LYS A 13 -32.94 -11.74 12.25
CA LYS A 13 -31.91 -11.99 13.27
C LYS A 13 -31.38 -10.66 13.78
N LYS A 14 -31.56 -10.38 15.07
CA LYS A 14 -30.95 -9.23 15.76
C LYS A 14 -29.43 -9.36 15.67
N ALA A 15 -28.81 -8.45 14.92
CA ALA A 15 -27.35 -8.31 14.89
C ALA A 15 -26.89 -7.78 16.25
N HIS A 16 -25.90 -8.45 16.84
CA HIS A 16 -25.18 -7.95 18.01
C HIS A 16 -24.36 -6.72 17.58
N GLN A 17 -24.68 -5.57 18.17
CA GLN A 17 -23.90 -4.33 18.08
C GLN A 17 -22.82 -4.37 19.15
N ASP A 18 -21.64 -4.85 18.80
CA ASP A 18 -20.43 -4.64 19.60
C ASP A 18 -19.79 -3.30 19.15
N ASP A 19 -20.51 -2.18 19.33
CA ASP A 19 -20.13 -0.84 18.83
C ASP A 19 -19.25 -0.04 19.82
N ASP A 20 -18.79 -0.64 20.92
CA ASP A 20 -18.08 0.09 21.99
C ASP A 20 -16.56 0.26 21.76
N ILE A 21 -16.00 -0.30 20.68
CA ILE A 21 -14.57 -0.20 20.38
C ILE A 21 -14.34 0.88 19.30
N GLN A 22 -13.90 2.05 19.73
CA GLN A 22 -13.50 3.15 18.84
C GLN A 22 -11.99 3.08 18.56
N VAL A 23 -11.63 2.93 17.29
CA VAL A 23 -10.23 2.99 16.83
C VAL A 23 -9.87 4.46 16.62
N VAL A 24 -9.21 5.06 17.61
CA VAL A 24 -8.90 6.49 17.62
C VAL A 24 -7.78 6.85 16.62
N ASN A 25 -6.74 6.00 16.54
CA ASN A 25 -5.56 6.25 15.72
C ASN A 25 -5.15 5.00 14.94
N THR A 26 -4.66 5.19 13.72
CA THR A 26 -4.13 4.13 12.87
C THR A 26 -2.64 4.36 12.62
N VAL A 27 -1.82 3.36 12.96
CA VAL A 27 -0.38 3.37 12.64
C VAL A 27 -0.15 2.74 11.27
N ILE A 28 0.57 3.44 10.41
CA ILE A 28 0.91 3.00 9.06
C ILE A 28 2.43 2.96 8.90
N SER A 29 2.94 1.84 8.38
CA SER A 29 4.35 1.73 8.01
C SER A 29 4.60 2.37 6.64
N CYS A 30 5.70 3.11 6.55
CA CYS A 30 6.28 3.64 5.31
C CYS A 30 7.17 2.62 4.58
N LEU A 31 7.37 1.44 5.17
CA LEU A 31 8.17 0.35 4.63
C LEU A 31 7.31 -0.67 3.88
N ASP A 32 7.89 -1.21 2.82
CA ASP A 32 7.30 -2.27 2.02
C ASP A 32 7.39 -3.61 2.75
N ILE A 33 6.29 -4.37 2.76
CA ILE A 33 6.22 -5.66 3.44
C ILE A 33 7.09 -6.73 2.76
N ILE A 34 7.35 -6.59 1.46
CA ILE A 34 8.13 -7.54 0.67
C ILE A 34 9.64 -7.27 0.84
N SER A 35 10.08 -6.07 0.46
CA SER A 35 11.51 -5.72 0.46
C SER A 35 12.05 -5.23 1.80
N ARG A 36 11.17 -4.84 2.74
CA ARG A 36 11.53 -4.12 3.98
C ARG A 36 12.24 -2.77 3.74
N GLN A 37 12.18 -2.26 2.52
CA GLN A 37 12.71 -0.95 2.16
C GLN A 37 11.59 0.08 2.16
N ARG A 38 11.95 1.37 2.15
CA ARG A 38 10.97 2.45 2.04
C ARG A 38 10.18 2.32 0.73
N ILE A 39 8.85 2.42 0.83
CA ILE A 39 7.98 2.39 -0.34
C ILE A 39 8.31 3.60 -1.23
N ASN A 40 8.58 3.36 -2.50
CA ASN A 40 8.78 4.40 -3.51
C ASN A 40 7.47 4.62 -4.30
N LYS A 41 6.89 3.53 -4.80
CA LYS A 41 5.63 3.54 -5.55
C LYS A 41 4.59 2.70 -4.82
N GLY A 42 3.85 3.34 -3.91
CA GLY A 42 2.79 2.70 -3.13
C GLY A 42 1.62 2.26 -4.00
N VAL A 43 1.42 0.94 -4.10
CA VAL A 43 0.33 0.32 -4.86
C VAL A 43 -0.48 -0.64 -3.99
N LYS A 44 -1.73 -0.87 -4.40
CA LYS A 44 -2.60 -1.92 -3.85
C LYS A 44 -3.64 -2.34 -4.88
N SER A 45 -4.41 -3.38 -4.60
CA SER A 45 -5.55 -3.75 -5.45
C SER A 45 -6.77 -2.87 -5.16
N THR A 46 -7.62 -2.63 -6.16
CA THR A 46 -8.99 -2.10 -5.96
C THR A 46 -9.85 -2.97 -5.06
N ARG A 47 -9.47 -4.23 -4.86
CA ARG A 47 -10.17 -5.20 -4.00
C ARG A 47 -9.68 -5.20 -2.55
N CYS A 48 -8.61 -4.45 -2.25
CA CYS A 48 -8.09 -4.33 -0.89
C CYS A 48 -8.97 -3.41 -0.04
N THR A 49 -9.28 -3.83 1.19
CA THR A 49 -9.98 -3.01 2.20
C THR A 49 -9.04 -2.35 3.21
N HIS A 50 -7.75 -2.72 3.21
CA HIS A 50 -6.73 -2.13 4.09
C HIS A 50 -6.20 -0.79 3.54
N ILE A 51 -5.71 0.04 4.46
CA ILE A 51 -5.12 1.33 4.14
C ILE A 51 -3.67 1.19 3.64
N SER A 52 -2.91 0.22 4.16
CA SER A 52 -1.50 -0.01 3.83
C SER A 52 -1.29 -0.33 2.34
N CYS A 53 -0.11 0.01 1.83
CA CYS A 53 0.31 -0.33 0.47
C CYS A 53 1.60 -1.16 0.48
N PHE A 54 1.96 -1.69 -0.67
CA PHE A 54 3.23 -2.36 -0.92
C PHE A 54 3.93 -1.69 -2.11
N ASP A 55 5.24 -1.89 -2.25
CA ASP A 55 6.01 -1.26 -3.33
C ASP A 55 5.82 -1.99 -4.66
N LEU A 56 5.61 -1.23 -5.73
CA LEU A 56 5.37 -1.77 -7.06
C LEU A 56 6.56 -2.59 -7.58
N SER A 57 7.79 -2.13 -7.36
CA SER A 57 8.99 -2.79 -7.91
C SER A 57 9.17 -4.16 -7.26
N SER A 58 9.12 -4.19 -5.92
CA SER A 58 9.20 -5.43 -5.13
C SER A 58 8.07 -6.40 -5.49
N PHE A 59 6.86 -5.90 -5.68
CA PHE A 59 5.71 -6.71 -6.09
C PHE A 59 5.87 -7.32 -7.50
N CYS A 60 6.40 -6.55 -8.44
CA CYS A 60 6.68 -7.03 -9.79
C CYS A 60 7.75 -8.14 -9.77
N GLU A 61 8.81 -7.95 -8.99
CA GLU A 61 9.89 -8.93 -8.84
C GLU A 61 9.37 -10.29 -8.35
N ILE A 62 8.63 -10.32 -7.24
CA ILE A 62 8.14 -11.58 -6.65
C ILE A 62 7.11 -12.31 -7.55
N ASN A 63 6.42 -11.59 -8.43
CA ASN A 63 5.41 -12.17 -9.32
C ASN A 63 5.94 -12.45 -10.73
N SER A 64 7.23 -12.18 -10.97
CA SER A 64 7.89 -12.24 -12.28
C SER A 64 7.16 -11.41 -13.34
N ILE A 65 6.74 -10.21 -12.96
CA ILE A 65 6.09 -9.24 -13.86
C ILE A 65 7.17 -8.26 -14.34
N PRO A 66 7.35 -8.07 -15.65
CA PRO A 66 8.31 -7.10 -16.15
C PRO A 66 7.88 -5.68 -15.75
N PRO A 67 8.79 -4.81 -15.24
CA PRO A 67 8.46 -3.44 -14.84
C PRO A 67 7.75 -2.63 -15.95
N SER A 68 8.15 -2.87 -17.20
CA SER A 68 7.55 -2.26 -18.39
C SER A 68 6.06 -2.53 -18.55
N TYR A 69 5.49 -3.53 -17.88
CA TYR A 69 4.06 -3.80 -17.93
C TYR A 69 3.23 -2.61 -17.44
N TYR A 70 3.67 -1.98 -16.34
CA TYR A 70 3.00 -0.85 -15.69
C TYR A 70 3.57 0.52 -16.09
N GLU A 71 4.76 0.57 -16.68
CA GLU A 71 5.42 1.83 -17.07
C GLU A 71 5.03 2.32 -18.47
N LYS A 72 4.48 1.43 -19.32
CA LYS A 72 4.21 1.69 -20.75
C LYS A 72 3.26 2.86 -21.03
N ASP A 73 2.36 3.20 -20.11
CA ASP A 73 1.32 4.17 -20.43
C ASP A 73 1.79 5.63 -20.24
N LYS A 74 3.05 5.90 -19.83
CA LYS A 74 3.65 7.24 -19.64
C LYS A 74 2.73 8.28 -18.95
N VAL A 75 1.68 7.82 -18.27
CA VAL A 75 0.91 8.67 -17.37
C VAL A 75 1.82 8.83 -16.19
N GLU A 76 2.67 9.85 -16.23
CA GLU A 76 3.56 10.18 -15.14
C GLU A 76 2.71 10.26 -13.88
N PHE A 77 3.02 9.40 -12.90
CA PHE A 77 2.37 9.40 -11.59
C PHE A 77 2.36 10.77 -10.94
N ASN A 78 3.26 11.64 -11.38
CA ASN A 78 3.53 12.95 -10.83
C ASN A 78 2.67 14.06 -11.42
N GLU A 79 2.14 13.92 -12.64
CA GLU A 79 1.46 15.04 -13.31
C GLU A 79 -0.01 15.17 -12.95
N ARG A 80 -0.66 14.08 -12.54
CA ARG A 80 -2.09 14.13 -12.19
C ARG A 80 -2.29 14.62 -10.75
N PRO A 81 -3.09 15.68 -10.53
CA PRO A 81 -3.31 16.25 -9.20
C PRO A 81 -3.85 15.19 -8.25
N THR A 82 -3.11 14.94 -7.16
CA THR A 82 -3.47 13.96 -6.14
C THR A 82 -4.81 14.30 -5.51
N ARG A 83 -5.58 13.27 -5.12
CA ARG A 83 -6.85 13.44 -4.39
C ARG A 83 -6.65 14.10 -3.03
N TYR A 84 -5.46 13.92 -2.47
CA TYR A 84 -5.05 14.46 -1.19
C TYR A 84 -4.00 15.55 -1.38
N GLU A 85 -4.18 16.63 -0.64
CA GLU A 85 -3.19 17.69 -0.46
C GLU A 85 -2.70 17.66 0.99
N ALA A 86 -1.39 17.77 1.18
CA ALA A 86 -0.80 17.91 2.50
C ALA A 86 -0.78 19.40 2.87
N LYS A 87 -1.65 19.79 3.80
CA LYS A 87 -1.60 21.13 4.38
C LYS A 87 -0.58 21.11 5.52
N LYS A 88 0.57 21.75 5.29
CA LYS A 88 1.52 22.02 6.38
C LYS A 88 0.80 22.81 7.46
N ILE A 89 0.86 22.31 8.67
CA ILE A 89 0.35 23.02 9.84
C ILE A 89 1.47 23.96 10.21
N VAL A 90 1.48 25.13 9.57
CA VAL A 90 2.30 26.24 10.05
C VAL A 90 1.72 26.60 11.40
N GLN A 91 2.39 26.11 12.43
CA GLN A 91 2.15 26.54 13.78
C GLN A 91 2.55 28.01 13.86
N GLU A 92 1.59 28.90 13.60
CA GLU A 92 1.62 30.24 14.18
C GLU A 92 1.42 30.10 15.69
N ILE A 93 2.40 29.51 16.38
CA ILE A 93 2.50 29.56 17.83
C ILE A 93 2.91 31.00 18.13
N LYS A 94 1.92 31.83 18.44
CA LYS A 94 2.13 33.05 19.22
C LYS A 94 2.37 32.60 20.66
N ASP A 95 3.63 32.42 21.01
CA ASP A 95 4.29 32.61 22.32
C ASP A 95 3.57 32.29 23.66
N ASP A 96 2.50 31.49 23.71
CA ASP A 96 1.94 31.04 24.99
C ASP A 96 2.49 29.65 25.36
N GLN A 97 3.48 29.69 26.24
CA GLN A 97 4.29 28.60 26.79
C GLN A 97 3.46 27.48 27.46
N THR A 98 2.89 26.57 26.67
CA THR A 98 2.40 25.29 27.19
C THR A 98 3.02 24.11 26.42
N ASN A 99 3.78 23.30 27.16
CA ASN A 99 4.51 22.10 26.76
C ASN A 99 3.65 21.08 25.99
N SER A 100 3.43 21.30 24.70
CA SER A 100 2.87 20.29 23.81
C SER A 100 3.89 19.97 22.72
N ASN A 101 4.53 18.80 22.89
CA ASN A 101 5.24 18.04 21.86
C ASN A 101 4.30 17.85 20.68
N SER A 102 4.23 18.84 19.81
CA SER A 102 3.37 18.79 18.65
C SER A 102 4.15 18.11 17.52
N ASP A 103 4.30 16.80 17.66
CA ASP A 103 4.89 15.91 16.65
C ASP A 103 4.02 15.77 15.37
N ALA A 104 3.09 16.70 15.15
CA ALA A 104 2.21 16.74 13.98
C ALA A 104 2.95 17.36 12.79
N LEU A 105 3.06 16.62 11.69
CA LEU A 105 3.76 17.07 10.48
C LEU A 105 2.87 17.90 9.56
N PHE A 106 1.71 17.34 9.22
CA PHE A 106 0.78 17.94 8.27
C PHE A 106 -0.62 17.34 8.45
N GLN A 107 -1.61 18.03 7.93
CA GLN A 107 -2.97 17.53 7.80
C GLN A 107 -3.23 17.14 6.35
N LEU A 108 -3.73 15.92 6.12
CA LEU A 108 -4.20 15.51 4.81
C LEU A 108 -5.61 16.06 4.58
N LYS A 109 -5.79 16.76 3.45
CA LYS A 109 -7.11 17.27 3.03
C LYS A 109 -7.48 16.67 1.69
N LEU A 110 -8.74 16.27 1.57
CA LEU A 110 -9.33 15.90 0.29
C LEU A 110 -9.56 17.16 -0.55
N ASN A 111 -9.07 17.15 -1.78
CA ASN A 111 -9.29 18.23 -2.73
C ASN A 111 -10.75 18.22 -3.22
N GLY A 112 -11.62 19.04 -2.60
CA GLY A 112 -12.97 19.31 -3.09
C GLY A 112 -12.90 20.32 -4.24
N LYS A 113 -13.43 20.04 -5.43
CA LYS A 113 -14.85 19.92 -5.78
C LYS A 113 -14.96 18.92 -6.93
N ASN A 114 -15.75 17.85 -6.81
CA ASN A 114 -16.00 16.85 -7.86
C ASN A 114 -14.82 15.96 -8.28
N VAL A 115 -13.88 15.63 -7.40
CA VAL A 115 -12.92 14.58 -7.72
C VAL A 115 -13.62 13.24 -7.59
N THR A 116 -14.03 12.67 -8.71
CA THR A 116 -14.55 11.30 -8.74
C THR A 116 -13.49 10.39 -8.13
N LEU A 117 -13.89 9.61 -7.11
CA LEU A 117 -13.01 8.69 -6.37
C LEU A 117 -12.64 7.45 -7.20
N HIS A 118 -12.52 7.59 -8.52
CA HIS A 118 -12.08 6.50 -9.37
C HIS A 118 -10.62 6.19 -9.05
N ALA A 119 -10.40 4.96 -8.62
CA ALA A 119 -9.06 4.48 -8.37
C ALA A 119 -8.19 4.61 -9.64
N ARG A 120 -6.95 5.07 -9.48
CA ARG A 120 -6.01 5.24 -10.59
C ARG A 120 -5.45 3.88 -10.99
N LYS A 121 -6.12 3.24 -11.95
CA LYS A 121 -5.66 1.97 -12.55
C LYS A 121 -4.28 2.18 -13.15
N LEU A 122 -3.35 1.28 -12.85
CA LEU A 122 -1.98 1.33 -13.39
C LEU A 122 -1.95 0.96 -14.88
N THR A 123 -2.94 0.21 -15.34
CA THR A 123 -3.05 -0.19 -16.75
C THR A 123 -4.25 0.48 -17.38
N GLY A 124 -4.09 0.95 -18.62
CA GLY A 124 -5.21 1.32 -19.48
C GLY A 124 -6.18 0.16 -19.75
N LYS A 125 -7.18 0.39 -20.62
CA LYS A 125 -8.17 -0.62 -21.05
C LYS A 125 -7.51 -1.71 -21.92
N ARG A 126 -6.56 -2.48 -21.38
CA ARG A 126 -6.05 -3.69 -22.03
C ARG A 126 -7.11 -4.78 -21.88
N LYS A 127 -7.43 -5.45 -22.99
CA LYS A 127 -8.46 -6.51 -23.06
C LYS A 127 -7.97 -7.85 -22.49
N ASP A 128 -6.73 -7.92 -22.03
CA ASP A 128 -6.12 -9.20 -21.71
C ASP A 128 -6.53 -9.69 -20.32
N PHE A 129 -6.86 -10.98 -20.26
CA PHE A 129 -7.04 -11.77 -19.05
C PHE A 129 -5.73 -11.80 -18.26
N GLY A 130 -5.50 -10.78 -17.44
CA GLY A 130 -4.29 -10.67 -16.63
C GLY A 130 -4.14 -11.87 -15.70
N LYS A 131 -2.89 -12.25 -15.39
CA LYS A 131 -2.56 -13.27 -14.38
C LYS A 131 -3.29 -12.94 -13.07
N GLU A 132 -3.89 -13.94 -12.44
CA GLU A 132 -4.43 -13.79 -11.08
C GLU A 132 -3.27 -13.62 -10.09
N LEU A 133 -3.32 -12.54 -9.33
CA LEU A 133 -2.33 -12.17 -8.32
C LEU A 133 -2.98 -12.17 -6.93
N ARG A 134 -2.16 -12.14 -5.88
CA ARG A 134 -2.61 -12.06 -4.49
C ARG A 134 -1.96 -10.88 -3.79
N CYS A 135 -2.72 -10.19 -2.95
CA CYS A 135 -2.20 -9.08 -2.16
C CYS A 135 -1.24 -9.62 -1.09
N PRO A 136 -0.01 -9.10 -0.97
CA PRO A 136 0.94 -9.54 0.07
C PRO A 136 0.48 -9.18 1.50
N ILE A 137 -0.49 -8.27 1.66
CA ILE A 137 -0.97 -7.81 2.97
C ILE A 137 -2.19 -8.61 3.42
N CYS A 138 -3.24 -8.70 2.58
CA CYS A 138 -4.51 -9.33 2.95
C CYS A 138 -4.84 -10.61 2.17
N ASN A 139 -3.94 -11.08 1.29
CA ASN A 139 -4.11 -12.29 0.48
C ASN A 139 -5.37 -12.31 -0.44
N VAL A 140 -6.01 -11.15 -0.65
CA VAL A 140 -7.12 -11.04 -1.61
C VAL A 140 -6.61 -11.31 -3.02
N LYS A 141 -7.38 -12.10 -3.78
CA LYS A 141 -7.13 -12.41 -5.19
C LYS A 141 -7.62 -11.27 -6.09
N PHE A 142 -6.79 -10.86 -7.05
CA PHE A 142 -7.11 -9.79 -7.99
C PHE A 142 -6.38 -9.97 -9.33
N LEU A 143 -6.86 -9.32 -10.37
CA LEU A 143 -6.24 -9.34 -11.70
C LEU A 143 -5.17 -8.25 -11.83
N GLN A 144 -4.18 -8.45 -12.71
CA GLN A 144 -3.10 -7.46 -12.95
C GLN A 144 -3.60 -6.01 -13.21
N ASN A 145 -4.75 -5.85 -13.88
CA ASN A 145 -5.37 -4.56 -14.20
C ASN A 145 -6.19 -3.93 -13.04
N GLU A 146 -6.35 -4.66 -11.94
CA GLU A 146 -6.97 -4.19 -10.69
C GLU A 146 -5.93 -3.59 -9.73
N LEU A 147 -4.64 -3.60 -10.10
CA LEU A 147 -3.61 -2.90 -9.35
C LEU A 147 -3.72 -1.39 -9.61
N ILE A 148 -3.70 -0.61 -8.53
CA ILE A 148 -3.85 0.84 -8.51
C ILE A 148 -2.69 1.47 -7.75
N ALA A 149 -2.31 2.68 -8.14
CA ALA A 149 -1.48 3.52 -7.30
C ALA A 149 -2.34 4.21 -6.27
N ASP A 150 -1.90 4.18 -5.02
CA ASP A 150 -2.62 4.81 -3.94
C ASP A 150 -2.17 6.26 -3.75
N ASP A 151 -2.98 7.19 -4.28
CA ASP A 151 -2.78 8.63 -4.11
C ASP A 151 -2.59 9.04 -2.65
N PHE A 152 -3.26 8.37 -1.72
CA PHE A 152 -3.11 8.65 -0.29
C PHE A 152 -1.67 8.38 0.17
N MET A 153 -1.17 7.18 -0.11
CA MET A 153 0.20 6.80 0.25
C MET A 153 1.24 7.60 -0.50
N ILE A 154 0.99 7.95 -1.77
CA ILE A 154 1.91 8.80 -2.54
C ILE A 154 2.01 10.20 -1.92
N THR A 155 0.88 10.85 -1.59
CA THR A 155 0.89 12.16 -0.93
C THR A 155 1.58 12.09 0.42
N LEU A 156 1.33 11.02 1.17
CA LEU A 156 1.93 10.79 2.48
C LEU A 156 3.45 10.63 2.39
N LEU A 157 3.96 9.71 1.56
CA LEU A 157 5.39 9.44 1.43
C LEU A 157 6.18 10.64 0.88
N LYS A 158 5.55 11.51 0.08
CA LYS A 158 6.14 12.77 -0.41
C LYS A 158 6.34 13.81 0.70
N ASN A 159 5.54 13.76 1.77
CA ASN A 159 5.57 14.75 2.86
C ASN A 159 6.18 14.21 4.16
N VAL A 160 6.39 12.91 4.27
CA VAL A 160 7.07 12.27 5.40
C VAL A 160 8.58 12.19 5.14
N PRO A 161 9.45 12.59 6.10
CA PRO A 161 10.91 12.46 5.99
C PRO A 161 11.37 11.03 5.68
N SER A 162 12.49 10.88 4.95
CA SER A 162 13.00 9.60 4.43
C SER A 162 13.46 8.60 5.49
N ASP A 163 13.83 9.10 6.67
CA ASP A 163 14.31 8.38 7.85
C ASP A 163 13.16 7.81 8.72
N VAL A 164 11.92 8.24 8.48
CA VAL A 164 10.76 7.80 9.27
C VAL A 164 10.18 6.51 8.71
N GLU A 165 10.14 5.47 9.54
CA GLU A 165 9.62 4.14 9.17
C GLU A 165 8.11 3.98 9.40
N SER A 166 7.54 4.68 10.39
CA SER A 166 6.13 4.57 10.76
C SER A 166 5.54 5.92 11.14
N ILE A 167 4.25 6.08 10.85
CA ILE A 167 3.48 7.28 11.16
C ILE A 167 2.14 6.90 11.79
N GLU A 168 1.56 7.84 12.52
CA GLU A 168 0.25 7.70 13.13
C GLU A 168 -0.71 8.69 12.48
N ILE A 169 -1.92 8.24 12.19
CA ILE A 169 -2.98 9.03 11.56
C ILE A 169 -4.21 8.97 12.45
N ASP A 170 -4.70 10.15 12.83
CA ASP A 170 -5.94 10.28 13.60
C ASP A 170 -7.18 10.40 12.70
N GLU A 171 -8.36 10.39 13.32
CA GLU A 171 -9.65 10.60 12.65
C GLU A 171 -9.75 11.95 11.90
N SER A 172 -8.96 12.94 12.31
CA SER A 172 -8.90 14.27 11.70
C SER A 172 -7.93 14.35 10.52
N MET A 173 -7.40 13.21 10.07
CA MET A 173 -6.40 13.08 9.00
C MET A 173 -5.10 13.84 9.30
N MET A 174 -4.77 14.01 10.58
CA MET A 174 -3.51 14.58 11.03
C MET A 174 -2.46 13.48 11.07
N VAL A 175 -1.31 13.75 10.46
CA VAL A 175 -0.20 12.82 10.43
C VAL A 175 0.82 13.21 11.50
N LYS A 176 1.11 12.26 12.39
CA LYS A 176 2.11 12.39 13.45
C LYS A 176 3.24 11.39 13.24
N LEU A 177 4.45 11.79 13.65
CA LEU A 177 5.60 10.88 13.65
C LEU A 177 5.49 9.90 14.80
N VAL A 178 5.60 8.60 14.50
CA VAL A 178 5.82 7.59 15.52
C VAL A 178 7.32 7.51 15.75
N LYS A 179 7.79 8.11 16.85
CA LYS A 179 9.16 7.87 17.33
C LYS A 179 9.23 6.40 17.69
N GLU A 180 10.12 5.65 17.07
CA GLU A 180 10.36 4.27 17.44
C GLU A 180 10.71 4.23 18.93
N LYS A 181 9.82 3.61 19.71
CA LYS A 181 10.15 3.28 21.08
C LYS A 181 11.26 2.26 20.98
N THR A 182 12.44 2.62 21.44
CA THR A 182 13.54 1.68 21.57
C THR A 182 12.98 0.46 22.31
N PRO A 183 13.09 -0.76 21.76
CA PRO A 183 12.39 -1.94 22.28
C PRO A 183 12.82 -2.37 23.69
N PHE A 184 13.67 -1.60 24.37
CA PHE A 184 14.29 -1.93 25.64
C PHE A 184 14.38 -0.77 26.64
N GLU A 185 13.64 0.33 26.48
CA GLU A 185 13.29 1.11 27.68
C GLU A 185 12.23 0.32 28.44
N SER A 186 12.68 -0.74 29.11
CA SER A 186 11.93 -1.43 30.15
C SER A 186 11.45 -0.34 31.10
N GLU A 187 10.15 -0.07 31.01
CA GLU A 187 9.37 0.68 31.94
C GLU A 187 9.90 0.42 33.35
N LYS A 188 10.31 1.51 34.01
CA LYS A 188 10.83 1.57 35.38
C LYS A 188 10.51 0.29 36.13
N VAL A 189 11.57 -0.42 36.54
CA VAL A 189 11.52 -1.43 37.61
C VAL A 189 10.48 -0.94 38.61
N VAL A 190 9.32 -1.58 38.62
CA VAL A 190 8.33 -1.37 39.66
C VAL A 190 9.06 -1.81 40.90
N GLU A 191 9.53 -0.83 41.67
CA GLU A 191 10.12 -1.06 42.97
C GLU A 191 9.00 -1.72 43.78
N VAL A 192 9.08 -3.05 43.89
CA VAL A 192 8.17 -3.84 44.70
C VAL A 192 8.42 -3.35 46.11
N LEU A 193 7.57 -2.45 46.59
CA LEU A 193 7.48 -2.16 48.01
C LEU A 193 7.15 -3.49 48.68
N ASP A 194 8.12 -4.01 49.44
CA ASP A 194 7.96 -5.17 50.31
C ASP A 194 6.79 -4.92 51.25
N ILE A 195 5.61 -5.42 50.87
CA ILE A 195 4.49 -5.57 51.78
C ILE A 195 4.84 -6.76 52.66
N GLU A 196 5.46 -6.47 53.80
CA GLU A 196 5.57 -7.37 54.94
C GLU A 196 4.16 -7.87 55.30
N SER A 197 3.79 -9.02 54.74
CA SER A 197 2.56 -9.73 55.05
C SER A 197 2.90 -10.92 55.91
N GLU A 198 2.92 -10.68 57.22
CA GLU A 198 2.76 -11.72 58.22
C GLU A 198 1.38 -12.36 58.01
N SER A 199 1.34 -13.56 57.44
CA SER A 199 0.22 -14.47 57.65
C SER A 199 0.71 -15.91 57.70
N GLU A 200 0.69 -16.41 58.92
CA GLU A 200 0.96 -17.78 59.30
C GLU A 200 -0.08 -18.74 58.71
N SER A 201 0.40 -19.93 58.30
CA SER A 201 -0.28 -21.24 58.45
C SER A 201 -1.61 -21.44 57.71
N GLU A 202 -2.04 -22.60 57.24
CA GLU A 202 -1.54 -23.95 57.20
C GLU A 202 -2.49 -24.71 56.25
N ASN A 203 -2.01 -25.82 55.67
CA ASN A 203 -2.78 -27.00 55.29
C ASN A 203 -4.03 -26.86 54.38
N LEU A 204 -3.99 -27.53 53.21
CA LEU A 204 -4.79 -28.76 52.96
C LEU A 204 -4.52 -29.37 51.56
N LYS A 205 -3.87 -30.54 51.60
CA LYS A 205 -4.21 -31.81 50.91
C LYS A 205 -4.53 -31.81 49.40
N LYS A 206 -3.59 -32.43 48.66
CA LYS A 206 -3.75 -33.57 47.73
C LYS A 206 -5.13 -33.73 47.04
N SER A 207 -5.14 -33.60 45.71
CA SER A 207 -6.01 -34.40 44.84
C SER A 207 -5.39 -34.63 43.46
N ARG A 208 -4.78 -35.80 43.30
CA ARG A 208 -4.53 -36.46 42.01
C ARG A 208 -5.87 -36.67 41.30
N ARG A 209 -6.03 -36.20 40.05
CA ARG A 209 -6.88 -36.88 39.06
C ARG A 209 -6.32 -36.76 37.64
N THR A 210 -5.91 -37.92 37.15
CA THR A 210 -5.72 -38.29 35.75
C THR A 210 -7.08 -38.35 35.01
N ARG A 211 -7.14 -37.79 33.80
CA ARG A 211 -8.14 -38.07 32.73
C ARG A 211 -7.42 -37.74 31.42
N ARG A 212 -6.89 -38.67 30.62
CA ARG A 212 -7.51 -39.78 29.86
C ARG A 212 -8.72 -39.35 29.01
N ARG A 213 -8.42 -39.21 27.70
CA ARG A 213 -9.19 -39.56 26.48
C ARG A 213 -10.50 -38.83 26.15
N ARG A 214 -10.49 -38.23 24.95
CA ARG A 214 -11.51 -38.23 23.86
C ARG A 214 -10.80 -37.55 22.68
N SER A 215 -10.47 -38.10 21.51
CA SER A 215 -11.00 -39.19 20.66
C SER A 215 -12.52 -39.10 20.45
N GLY A 216 -12.86 -38.84 19.18
CA GLY A 216 -14.19 -38.57 18.66
C GLY A 216 -14.22 -37.17 18.02
N ASN A 217 -14.75 -36.96 16.83
CA ASN A 217 -15.36 -37.86 15.86
C ASN A 217 -15.70 -36.98 14.65
N ASN A 218 -15.58 -37.54 13.45
CA ASN A 218 -16.40 -37.30 12.27
C ASN A 218 -16.73 -35.85 11.85
N ASN A 219 -16.22 -35.47 10.68
CA ASN A 219 -17.15 -35.12 9.61
C ASN A 219 -16.55 -35.47 8.25
N ASP A 220 -16.80 -36.71 7.84
CA ASP A 220 -16.81 -37.12 6.44
C ASP A 220 -17.95 -36.37 5.75
N ASN A 221 -17.62 -35.50 4.80
CA ASN A 221 -18.56 -35.11 3.76
C ASN A 221 -18.00 -35.60 2.43
N ASN A 222 -18.43 -36.82 2.10
CA ASN A 222 -18.46 -37.32 0.74
C ASN A 222 -19.31 -36.36 -0.09
N ASN A 223 -18.71 -35.79 -1.13
CA ASN A 223 -19.45 -35.47 -2.34
C ASN A 223 -18.83 -36.33 -3.43
N ASP A 224 -19.39 -37.54 -3.53
CA ASP A 224 -19.38 -38.33 -4.76
C ASP A 224 -20.08 -37.49 -5.84
N HIS A 225 -19.35 -37.10 -6.88
CA HIS A 225 -19.95 -36.65 -8.12
C HIS A 225 -19.49 -37.63 -9.19
N GLU A 226 -20.40 -38.54 -9.51
CA GLU A 226 -20.31 -39.53 -10.58
C GLU A 226 -20.30 -38.82 -11.94
N ASP A 227 -19.32 -39.19 -12.75
CA ASP A 227 -19.43 -39.64 -14.14
C ASP A 227 -20.49 -38.96 -15.02
N GLU A 228 -20.08 -38.03 -15.88
CA GLU A 228 -20.64 -37.90 -17.23
C GLU A 228 -19.53 -37.55 -18.24
N ASP A 229 -19.34 -38.51 -19.16
CA ASP A 229 -19.01 -38.36 -20.57
C ASP A 229 -17.56 -38.18 -21.03
N GLU A 230 -17.00 -39.35 -21.38
CA GLU A 230 -16.02 -39.59 -22.42
C GLU A 230 -16.43 -38.93 -23.75
N GLU A 231 -15.62 -38.00 -24.26
CA GLU A 231 -15.50 -37.79 -25.71
C GLU A 231 -14.03 -37.78 -26.12
N ASP A 232 -13.68 -38.83 -26.84
CA ASP A 232 -12.46 -39.04 -27.61
C ASP A 232 -12.16 -37.84 -28.53
N SER A 233 -10.92 -37.34 -28.48
CA SER A 233 -10.32 -36.68 -29.65
C SER A 233 -8.79 -36.73 -29.60
N ASP A 234 -8.28 -37.70 -30.35
CA ASP A 234 -7.16 -37.61 -31.29
C ASP A 234 -5.75 -37.25 -30.77
N ASP A 235 -4.98 -38.33 -30.70
CA ASP A 235 -3.52 -38.46 -30.77
C ASP A 235 -2.76 -37.37 -31.54
N GLU A 236 -1.79 -36.75 -30.86
CA GLU A 236 -0.64 -36.07 -31.48
C GLU A 236 0.67 -36.61 -30.85
N PRO A 237 1.68 -37.02 -31.66
CA PRO A 237 2.84 -37.75 -31.18
C PRO A 237 3.92 -36.83 -30.61
N ILE A 238 4.11 -36.86 -29.28
CA ILE A 238 5.26 -36.20 -28.64
C ILE A 238 6.48 -37.11 -28.75
N SER A 239 7.43 -36.64 -29.56
CA SER A 239 8.74 -37.25 -29.73
C SER A 239 9.51 -37.32 -28.40
N SER A 240 9.94 -38.53 -28.08
CA SER A 240 10.83 -38.87 -27.00
C SER A 240 12.22 -38.25 -27.18
N GLN A 241 12.70 -37.44 -26.23
CA GLN A 241 14.13 -37.37 -25.91
C GLN A 241 14.38 -37.33 -24.40
N VAL A 242 14.70 -38.51 -23.89
CA VAL A 242 15.38 -38.80 -22.63
C VAL A 242 16.79 -38.22 -22.67
N ARG A 243 17.13 -37.24 -21.81
CA ARG A 243 18.52 -36.99 -21.38
C ARG A 243 18.62 -36.56 -19.91
N ARG A 244 18.86 -37.59 -19.07
CA ARG A 244 19.83 -37.68 -17.97
C ARG A 244 20.17 -36.41 -17.17
N SER A 245 19.85 -36.48 -15.88
CA SER A 245 20.46 -35.71 -14.79
C SER A 245 22.00 -35.68 -14.86
N LYS A 246 22.56 -34.48 -14.72
CA LYS A 246 23.88 -34.27 -14.12
C LYS A 246 23.82 -33.11 -13.14
N ARG A 247 24.18 -33.39 -11.89
CA ARG A 247 24.46 -32.41 -10.83
C ARG A 247 25.60 -31.50 -11.32
N HIS A 248 25.34 -30.20 -11.41
CA HIS A 248 26.40 -29.21 -11.59
C HIS A 248 26.76 -28.60 -10.23
N LYS A 249 28.05 -28.66 -9.92
CA LYS A 249 28.72 -27.98 -8.82
C LYS A 249 28.71 -26.48 -9.14
N ASN A 250 28.27 -25.64 -8.21
CA ASN A 250 28.46 -24.20 -8.30
C ASN A 250 29.96 -23.89 -8.15
N VAL A 251 30.62 -23.61 -9.26
CA VAL A 251 31.93 -22.96 -9.32
C VAL A 251 31.63 -21.50 -9.63
N ILE A 252 31.91 -20.62 -8.67
CA ILE A 252 31.91 -19.18 -8.87
C ILE A 252 33.07 -18.87 -9.83
N LYS A 253 32.76 -18.52 -11.07
CA LYS A 253 33.69 -17.87 -11.99
C LYS A 253 33.52 -16.37 -11.85
N ILE A 254 34.55 -15.72 -11.32
CA ILE A 254 34.78 -14.29 -11.48
C ILE A 254 35.01 -14.09 -12.98
N VAL A 255 34.14 -13.33 -13.63
CA VAL A 255 34.35 -12.85 -15.00
C VAL A 255 34.85 -11.42 -14.85
N GLU A 256 36.14 -11.23 -15.13
CA GLU A 256 36.71 -9.93 -15.45
C GLU A 256 36.07 -9.47 -16.76
N MET A 257 35.38 -8.32 -16.71
CA MET A 257 34.88 -7.65 -17.91
C MET A 257 36.07 -6.87 -18.47
N ASN A 258 36.53 -7.27 -19.65
CA ASN A 258 37.41 -6.44 -20.46
C ASN A 258 36.54 -5.44 -21.22
N ASP A 259 36.93 -4.18 -21.13
CA ASP A 259 36.42 -3.08 -21.93
C ASP A 259 36.92 -3.25 -23.37
N ASP A 260 36.04 -3.76 -24.24
CA ASP A 260 36.25 -3.74 -25.69
C ASP A 260 35.35 -2.63 -26.27
N GLU A 261 36.00 -1.52 -26.62
CA GLU A 261 35.45 -0.40 -27.37
C GLU A 261 35.21 -0.84 -28.83
N ASP A 262 33.97 -1.19 -29.16
CA ASP A 262 33.54 -1.32 -30.55
C ASP A 262 32.96 0.02 -31.02
N GLU A 263 33.86 0.86 -31.56
CA GLU A 263 33.52 1.90 -32.53
C GLU A 263 33.06 1.21 -33.82
N ASP A 264 31.75 1.18 -34.05
CA ASP A 264 31.21 0.92 -35.38
C ASP A 264 30.25 2.05 -35.77
N ASP A 265 30.75 2.84 -36.72
CA ASP A 265 30.01 3.67 -37.64
C ASP A 265 28.67 3.02 -38.04
N LYS A 266 27.60 3.83 -38.09
CA LYS A 266 26.77 3.95 -39.29
C LYS A 266 25.56 4.90 -39.18
N ASP A 267 25.52 5.73 -40.21
CA ASP A 267 24.33 6.16 -40.95
C ASP A 267 23.45 7.26 -40.36
N GLY A 268 23.82 8.48 -40.75
CA GLY A 268 22.99 9.66 -40.65
C GLY A 268 21.63 9.46 -41.30
N LEU A 269 20.59 9.60 -40.48
CA LEU A 269 19.28 10.00 -40.94
C LEU A 269 19.14 11.50 -40.65
N ALA A 270 19.08 12.27 -41.73
CA ALA A 270 18.71 13.67 -41.71
C ALA A 270 17.35 13.82 -41.02
N TYR A 271 17.36 14.37 -39.80
CA TYR A 271 16.17 14.96 -39.20
C TYR A 271 16.07 16.37 -39.75
N ASP A 272 15.18 16.54 -40.73
CA ASP A 272 14.76 17.86 -41.20
C ASP A 272 14.12 18.65 -40.05
N SER A 273 14.48 19.92 -40.02
CA SER A 273 14.07 20.98 -39.09
C SER A 273 12.60 20.95 -38.67
N LEU A 274 12.37 20.93 -37.35
CA LEU A 274 11.19 21.52 -36.70
C LEU A 274 11.62 22.46 -35.57
N ASP A 275 12.62 23.30 -35.83
CA ASP A 275 12.86 24.53 -35.09
C ASP A 275 12.26 25.70 -35.88
N GLU A 276 10.97 25.94 -35.70
CA GLU A 276 10.34 27.26 -35.87
C GLU A 276 8.87 27.14 -35.46
N LEU A 277 8.56 27.50 -34.22
CA LEU A 277 7.29 28.07 -33.72
C LEU A 277 7.20 27.81 -32.21
N PHE A 278 7.99 28.51 -31.39
CA PHE A 278 7.60 28.94 -30.03
C PHE A 278 8.62 29.95 -29.50
N ASN A 279 8.77 31.06 -30.22
CA ASN A 279 9.25 32.30 -29.66
C ASN A 279 8.20 33.36 -30.00
N ASP A 280 7.27 33.60 -29.08
CA ASP A 280 6.63 34.91 -28.95
C ASP A 280 5.85 35.03 -27.64
N LYS A 281 6.10 36.16 -26.96
CA LYS A 281 5.39 36.76 -25.82
C LYS A 281 5.79 36.36 -24.40
N ILE A 282 6.99 36.79 -24.00
CA ILE A 282 7.15 37.56 -22.76
C ILE A 282 8.06 38.76 -23.03
N ASN A 283 7.45 39.89 -23.40
CA ASN A 283 8.06 41.21 -23.19
C ASN A 283 7.10 42.00 -22.33
N GLY A 284 7.54 42.26 -21.09
CA GLY A 284 6.91 43.23 -20.21
C GLY A 284 7.12 44.64 -20.76
N THR A 285 6.04 45.41 -20.80
CA THR A 285 6.09 46.87 -20.79
C THR A 285 5.55 47.33 -19.45
N SER A 286 6.48 47.66 -18.55
CA SER A 286 6.21 48.53 -17.42
C SER A 286 5.91 49.92 -17.97
N SER A 287 4.70 50.41 -17.77
CA SER A 287 4.36 51.82 -17.87
C SER A 287 3.65 52.20 -16.59
N HIS A 288 4.47 52.52 -15.59
CA HIS A 288 4.08 53.23 -14.40
C HIS A 288 3.62 54.63 -14.84
N LYS A 289 2.31 54.87 -14.86
CA LYS A 289 1.77 56.24 -14.88
C LYS A 289 1.95 56.82 -13.49
N GLY A 290 2.78 57.84 -13.39
CA GLY A 290 2.79 58.74 -12.24
C GLY A 290 1.50 59.56 -12.24
N THR A 291 0.81 59.57 -11.11
CA THR A 291 -0.19 60.59 -10.77
C THR A 291 0.49 61.54 -9.80
N GLN A 292 0.76 62.75 -10.30
CA GLN A 292 1.15 63.91 -9.52
C GLN A 292 -0.09 64.51 -8.83
N ASP A 293 0.12 64.84 -7.55
CA ASP A 293 -0.28 66.06 -6.85
C ASP A 293 -1.77 66.46 -6.77
N ASP A 294 -2.32 66.38 -5.56
CA ASP A 294 -3.29 67.36 -5.01
C ASP A 294 -3.16 67.41 -3.47
N PRO A 295 -2.59 68.47 -2.87
CA PRO A 295 -2.74 68.75 -1.45
C PRO A 295 -4.00 69.58 -1.19
N LEU A 296 -4.94 68.99 -0.45
CA LEU A 296 -6.06 69.73 0.16
C LEU A 296 -5.55 70.61 1.30
N VAL A 297 -5.62 71.92 1.06
CA VAL A 297 -5.65 72.96 2.08
C VAL A 297 -6.94 72.78 2.89
N ILE A 298 -6.82 72.69 4.21
CA ILE A 298 -7.93 72.87 5.15
C ILE A 298 -7.62 74.16 5.92
N ASP A 299 -8.51 75.13 5.76
CA ASP A 299 -8.61 76.35 6.57
C ASP A 299 -9.08 76.06 8.01
#